data_AF-A0AA90VLF8-F1
#
_entry.id   AF-A0AA90VLF8-F1
#
_cell.length_a   1.000
_cell.length_b   1.000
_cell.length_c   1.000
_cell.angle_alpha   90.00
_cell.angle_beta   90.00
_cell.angle_gamma   90.00
#
_symmetry.space_group_name_H-M   'P 1'
#
loop_
_entity.id
_entity.type
_entity.pdbx_description
1 polymer ?
#
loop_
_entity_poly.entity_id
_entity_poly.type
_entity_poly.pdbx_seq_one_letter_code
_entity_poly.pdbx_strand_id
1 'polypeptide(L)' 'RLQLSRRTLQDYRNNGVIPYIQLGGKILYRESDIQKILMANYREAYRMKGL' A
#
# COMPACT_ATOMS: atom_id res chain seq x y z
N ARG A 1 1.98 3.71 -10.49
CA ARG A 1 0.59 3.21 -10.43
C ARG A 1 0.58 1.92 -9.61
N LEU A 2 -0.24 1.81 -8.56
CA LEU A 2 -0.36 0.58 -7.79
C LEU A 2 -1.07 -0.48 -8.63
N GLN A 3 -0.47 -1.66 -8.77
CA GLN A 3 -1.03 -2.79 -9.52
C GLN A 3 -2.09 -3.53 -8.68
N LEU A 4 -3.02 -2.77 -8.09
CA LEU A 4 -4.05 -3.26 -7.18
C LEU A 4 -5.43 -3.01 -7.77
N SER A 5 -6.34 -3.94 -7.50
CA SER A 5 -7.75 -3.76 -7.85
C SER A 5 -8.39 -2.66 -6.97
N ARG A 6 -9.48 -2.07 -7.46
CA ARG A 6 -10.28 -1.12 -6.67
C ARG A 6 -10.83 -1.74 -5.38
N ARG A 7 -11.24 -3.01 -5.44
CA ARG A 7 -11.78 -3.77 -4.30
C ARG A 7 -10.72 -3.91 -3.20
N THR A 8 -9.50 -4.30 -3.57
CA THR A 8 -8.36 -4.42 -2.63
C THR A 8 -8.04 -3.09 -1.96
N LEU A 9 -8.00 -2.00 -2.73
CA LEU A 9 -7.77 -0.65 -2.18
C LEU A 9 -8.90 -0.19 -1.23
N GLN A 10 -10.12 -0.68 -1.41
CA GLN A 10 -11.21 -0.42 -0.48
C GLN A 10 -11.04 -1.20 0.81
N ASP A 11 -10.71 -2.50 0.72
CA ASP A 11 -10.47 -3.33 1.91
C ASP A 11 -9.30 -2.80 2.73
N TYR A 12 -8.20 -2.38 2.08
CA TYR A 12 -7.04 -1.81 2.78
C TYR A 12 -7.36 -0.51 3.52
N ARG A 13 -8.28 0.32 3.00
CA ARG A 13 -8.73 1.52 3.72
C ARG A 13 -9.64 1.18 4.88
N ASN A 14 -10.64 0.32 4.62
CA ASN A 14 -11.61 -0.09 5.65
C ASN A 14 -10.92 -0.76 6.84
N ASN A 15 -9.85 -1.53 6.57
CA ASN A 15 -9.06 -2.22 7.59
C ASN A 15 -7.92 -1.36 8.16
N GLY A 16 -7.78 -0.09 7.77
CA GLY A 16 -6.73 0.81 8.27
C GLY A 16 -5.29 0.45 7.86
N VAL A 17 -5.11 -0.38 6.83
CA VAL A 17 -3.81 -0.86 6.35
C VAL A 17 -3.02 0.25 5.64
N ILE A 18 -3.71 1.08 4.86
CA ILE A 18 -3.08 2.19 4.12
C ILE A 18 -3.72 3.53 4.51
N PRO A 19 -2.89 4.56 4.76
CA PRO A 19 -3.38 5.90 5.06
C PRO A 19 -3.94 6.54 3.79
N TYR A 20 -5.01 7.31 3.97
CA TYR A 20 -5.65 8.04 2.88
C TYR A 20 -6.14 9.40 3.39
N ILE A 21 -6.39 10.30 2.45
CA ILE A 21 -7.11 11.55 2.71
C ILE A 21 -8.36 11.60 1.84
N GLN A 22 -9.43 12.20 2.38
CA GLN A 22 -10.64 12.47 1.64
C GLN A 22 -10.70 13.96 1.30
N LEU A 23 -10.75 14.27 0.01
CA LEU A 23 -10.85 15.64 -0.49
C LEU A 23 -12.03 15.71 -1.46
N GLY A 24 -13.10 16.39 -1.06
CA GLY A 24 -14.30 16.56 -1.89
C GLY A 24 -14.91 15.23 -2.36
N GLY A 25 -14.96 14.22 -1.48
CA GLY A 25 -15.47 12.88 -1.82
C GLY A 25 -14.50 12.00 -2.62
N LYS A 26 -13.36 12.54 -3.07
CA LYS A 26 -12.28 11.74 -3.68
C LYS A 26 -11.35 11.21 -2.61
N ILE A 27 -10.87 10.00 -2.83
CA ILE A 27 -9.92 9.33 -1.96
C ILE A 27 -8.55 9.42 -2.62
N LEU A 28 -7.60 10.00 -1.91
CA LEU A 28 -6.24 10.20 -2.38
C LEU A 28 -5.27 9.48 -1.45
N TYR A 29 -4.23 8.92 -2.06
CA TYR A 29 -3.12 8.31 -1.36
C TYR A 29 -1.89 9.16 -1.58
N ARG A 30 -1.23 9.55 -0.50
CA ARG A 30 0.04 10.25 -0.60
C ARG A 30 1.11 9.24 -1.01
N GLU A 31 1.84 9.56 -2.08
CA GLU A 31 2.87 8.66 -2.61
C GLU A 31 3.93 8.30 -1.56
N SER A 32 4.39 9.28 -0.77
CA SER A 32 5.38 9.05 0.29
C SER A 32 4.92 8.05 1.34
N ASP A 33 3.64 8.05 1.68
CA ASP A 33 3.10 7.16 2.73
C ASP A 33 2.95 5.74 2.19
N ILE A 34 2.55 5.61 0.93
CA ILE A 34 2.53 4.32 0.22
C ILE A 34 3.96 3.76 0.11
N GLN A 35 4.93 4.59 -0.29
CA GLN A 35 6.33 4.17 -0.38
C GLN A 35 6.87 3.69 0.98
N LYS A 36 6.63 4.43 2.07
CA LYS A 36 7.03 4.03 3.42
C LYS A 36 6.47 2.66 3.81
N ILE A 37 5.19 2.42 3.55
CA ILE A 37 4.54 1.13 3.89
C ILE A 37 5.09 0.00 3.03
N LEU A 38 5.29 0.24 1.73
CA LEU A 38 5.89 -0.76 0.85
C LEU A 38 7.31 -1.12 1.30
N MET A 39 8.14 -0.14 1.64
CA MET A 39 9.50 -0.39 2.12
C MET A 39 9.51 -1.12 3.47
N ALA A 40 8.67 -0.70 4.42
CA ALA A 40 8.58 -1.30 5.74
C ALA A 40 8.09 -2.76 5.70
N ASN A 41 7.28 -3.12 4.70
CA ASN A 41 6.70 -4.45 4.56
C ASN A 41 7.30 -5.27 3.41
N TYR A 42 8.30 -4.72 2.70
CA TYR A 42 8.95 -5.43 1.62
C TYR A 42 9.63 -6.69 2.17
N ARG A 43 9.29 -7.83 1.59
CA ARG A 43 9.93 -9.11 1.88
C ARG A 43 10.39 -9.70 0.56
N GLU A 44 11.67 -10.07 0.51
CA GLU A 44 12.22 -10.77 -0.65
C GLU A 44 11.43 -12.06 -0.87
N ALA A 45 11.06 -12.31 -2.13
CA ALA A 45 10.32 -13.51 -2.52
C ALA A 45 11.13 -14.79 -2.27
N TYR A 46 12.47 -14.68 -2.34
CA TYR A 46 13.40 -15.75 -2.05
C TYR A 46 14.49 -15.19 -1.14
N ARG A 47 14.58 -15.72 0.08
CA ARG A 47 15.74 -15.48 0.94
C ARG A 47 16.89 -16.25 0.28
N MET A 48 17.90 -15.57 -0.24
CA MET A 48 19.14 -16.23 -0.66
C MET A 48 19.83 -16.80 0.58
N LYS A 49 19.34 -17.94 1.10
CA LYS A 49 20.06 -18.75 2.07
C LYS A 49 21.11 -19.53 1.30
N GLY A 50 22.34 -19.01 1.29
CA GLY A 50 23.55 -19.74 0.93
C GLY A 50 23.73 -19.99 -0.57
N LEU A 51 24.48 -19.09 -1.21
CA LEU A 51 25.70 -19.54 -1.90
C LEU A 51 26.80 -19.66 -0.83
#